data_AF-A0A1T5BCH8-F1
#
_entry.id   AF-A0A1T5BCH8-F1
#
_cell.length_a   1.000
_cell.length_b   1.000
_cell.length_c   1.000
_cell.angle_alpha   90.00
_cell.angle_beta   90.00
_cell.angle_gamma   90.00
#
_symmetry.space_group_name_H-M   'P 1'
#
loop_
_entity.id
_entity.type
_entity.pdbx_description
1 polymer ?
#
loop_
_entity_poly.entity_id
_entity_poly.type
_entity_poly.pdbx_seq_one_letter_code
_entity_poly.pdbx_strand_id
1 'polypeptide(L)'
;MERSSKAESILDQINSKTKLGDLRKIAKDVKKDHNLAMELWSSGELLPRLLAILIMDNKLLSQDLINKLSKDMQDHPLDERNQLMDWLMANQLSKDKKTVTLMESWRNSPSSLQRRIFWYYQARLRWLGQTPPPNTEELLSTIEKQIENEEPEVQWAMNFTAGWIGVFDKKHRIRCIGIGEKTGLYKGEMVSKGCTPDYLPEFIAIESNKRNL
;
A
#
# COMPACT_ATOMS: atom_id res chain seq x y z
N MET A 1 1.28 -28.47 8.22
CA MET A 1 2.50 -28.91 7.52
C MET A 1 3.65 -28.57 8.43
N GLU A 2 4.54 -29.52 8.69
CA GLU A 2 5.72 -29.30 9.54
C GLU A 2 6.67 -28.31 8.84
N ARG A 3 7.21 -27.34 9.58
CA ARG A 3 8.13 -26.34 9.02
C ARG A 3 9.51 -26.93 8.90
N SER A 4 10.31 -26.45 7.94
CA SER A 4 11.71 -26.84 7.84
C SER A 4 12.50 -26.33 9.04
N SER A 5 13.60 -27.02 9.39
CA SER A 5 14.53 -26.57 10.43
C SER A 5 15.09 -25.17 10.18
N LYS A 6 15.22 -24.78 8.90
CA LYS A 6 15.61 -23.42 8.50
C LYS A 6 14.54 -22.40 8.86
N ALA A 7 13.27 -22.71 8.61
CA ALA A 7 12.16 -21.83 8.99
C ALA A 7 12.05 -21.70 10.51
N GLU A 8 12.15 -22.80 11.27
CA GLU A 8 12.13 -22.77 12.73
C GLU A 8 13.25 -21.91 13.30
N SER A 9 14.49 -22.12 12.84
CA SER A 9 15.64 -21.33 13.29
C SER A 9 15.50 -19.82 13.01
N ILE A 10 14.82 -19.43 11.93
CA ILE A 10 14.53 -18.02 11.63
C ILE A 10 13.42 -17.48 12.53
N LEU A 11 12.37 -18.26 12.77
CA LEU A 11 11.27 -17.87 13.65
C LEU A 11 11.77 -17.64 15.08
N ASP A 12 12.69 -18.48 15.57
CA ASP A 12 13.30 -18.33 16.90
C ASP A 12 14.09 -17.02 17.07
N GLN A 13 14.52 -16.39 15.96
CA GLN A 13 15.21 -15.09 15.99
C GLN A 13 14.24 -13.89 16.02
N ILE A 14 12.95 -14.12 15.76
CA ILE A 14 11.94 -13.07 15.65
C ILE A 14 11.10 -13.04 16.92
N ASN A 15 11.00 -11.88 17.55
CA ASN A 15 10.15 -11.66 18.71
C ASN A 15 9.52 -10.26 18.66
N SER A 16 8.71 -9.93 19.67
CA SER A 16 7.98 -8.65 19.74
C SER A 16 8.85 -7.39 19.74
N LYS A 17 10.17 -7.50 19.98
CA LYS A 17 11.12 -6.38 19.94
C LYS A 17 11.85 -6.26 18.60
N THR A 18 11.70 -7.23 17.70
CA THR A 18 12.37 -7.23 16.39
C THR A 18 11.89 -6.06 15.54
N LYS A 19 12.81 -5.27 15.02
CA LYS A 19 12.50 -4.09 14.20
C LYS A 19 12.51 -4.44 12.71
N LEU A 20 11.86 -3.63 11.88
CA LEU A 20 11.88 -3.80 10.42
C LEU A 20 13.31 -3.81 9.84
N GLY A 21 14.23 -3.05 10.43
CA GLY A 21 15.64 -3.06 10.03
C GLY A 21 16.33 -4.40 10.27
N ASP A 22 15.94 -5.13 11.32
CA ASP A 22 16.49 -6.45 11.62
C ASP A 22 15.90 -7.50 10.67
N LEU A 23 14.61 -7.42 10.35
CA LEU A 23 14.01 -8.26 9.29
C LEU A 23 14.75 -8.09 7.95
N ARG A 24 15.14 -6.86 7.60
CA ARG A 24 15.92 -6.59 6.39
C ARG A 24 17.32 -7.21 6.43
N LYS A 25 17.96 -7.31 7.60
CA LYS A 25 19.25 -8.01 7.77
C LYS A 25 19.07 -9.50 7.54
N ILE A 26 18.08 -10.11 8.20
CA ILE A 26 17.76 -11.54 8.02
C ILE A 26 17.46 -11.83 6.55
N ALA A 27 16.61 -11.03 5.91
CA ALA A 27 16.28 -11.19 4.49
C ALA A 27 17.50 -11.08 3.56
N LYS A 28 18.48 -10.23 3.90
CA LYS A 28 19.73 -10.10 3.14
C LYS A 28 20.57 -11.37 3.19
N ASP A 29 20.61 -12.02 4.35
CA ASP A 29 21.38 -13.24 4.56
C ASP A 29 20.70 -14.45 3.91
N VAL A 30 19.37 -14.55 4.04
CA VAL A 30 18.55 -15.59 3.42
C VAL A 30 18.49 -15.45 1.89
N LYS A 31 18.47 -14.21 1.39
CA LYS A 31 18.18 -13.85 0.00
C LYS A 31 16.79 -14.33 -0.44
N LYS A 32 16.58 -14.44 -1.74
CA LYS A 32 15.30 -14.87 -2.32
C LYS A 32 15.12 -16.38 -2.16
N ASP A 33 14.05 -16.78 -1.47
CA ASP A 33 13.68 -18.17 -1.19
C ASP A 33 12.17 -18.26 -1.01
N HIS A 34 11.44 -18.58 -2.09
CA HIS A 34 9.98 -18.53 -2.09
C HIS A 34 9.34 -19.63 -1.24
N ASN A 35 9.93 -20.83 -1.19
CA ASN A 35 9.40 -21.92 -0.36
C ASN A 35 9.49 -21.55 1.12
N LEU A 36 10.66 -21.07 1.55
CA LEU A 36 10.85 -20.56 2.90
C LEU A 36 9.91 -19.38 3.19
N ALA A 37 9.71 -18.48 2.24
CA ALA A 37 8.74 -17.38 2.38
C ALA A 37 7.35 -17.91 2.73
N MET A 38 6.87 -18.94 2.03
CA MET A 38 5.55 -19.53 2.29
C MET A 38 5.49 -20.25 3.63
N GLU A 39 6.58 -20.88 4.07
CA GLU A 39 6.66 -21.45 5.42
C GLU A 39 6.58 -20.38 6.51
N LEU A 40 7.32 -19.28 6.36
CA LEU A 40 7.27 -18.13 7.28
C LEU A 40 5.90 -17.45 7.27
N TRP A 41 5.27 -17.32 6.09
CA TRP A 41 3.93 -16.76 5.93
C TRP A 41 2.87 -17.54 6.72
N SER A 42 3.01 -18.87 6.72
CA SER A 42 2.12 -19.80 7.43
C SER A 42 2.16 -19.69 8.96
N SER A 43 3.09 -18.91 9.53
CA SER A 43 3.10 -18.60 10.97
C SER A 43 1.85 -17.87 11.43
N GLY A 44 1.22 -17.07 10.55
CA GLY A 44 0.11 -16.20 10.93
C GLY A 44 0.56 -14.91 11.62
N GLU A 45 1.83 -14.78 11.98
CA GLU A 45 2.34 -13.64 12.72
C GLU A 45 2.84 -12.52 11.79
N LEU A 46 2.68 -11.27 12.23
CA LEU A 46 3.00 -10.08 11.44
C LEU A 46 4.46 -10.04 10.99
N LEU A 47 5.40 -10.19 11.93
CA LEU A 47 6.83 -10.01 11.64
C LEU A 47 7.39 -11.11 10.71
N PRO A 48 7.08 -12.41 10.92
CA PRO A 48 7.42 -13.44 9.94
C PRO A 48 6.76 -13.25 8.58
N ARG A 49 5.50 -12.78 8.50
CA ARG A 49 4.85 -12.46 7.22
C ARG A 49 5.53 -11.28 6.50
N LEU A 50 5.97 -10.25 7.24
CA LEU A 50 6.77 -9.15 6.68
C LEU A 50 8.14 -9.62 6.18
N LEU A 51 8.80 -10.55 6.88
CA LEU A 51 10.03 -11.18 6.41
C LEU A 51 9.78 -12.04 5.16
N ALA A 52 8.73 -12.86 5.16
CA ALA A 52 8.33 -13.67 4.01
C ALA A 52 8.23 -12.81 2.74
N ILE A 53 7.52 -11.69 2.81
CA ILE A 53 7.40 -10.75 1.70
C ILE A 53 8.75 -10.26 1.20
N LEU A 54 9.77 -10.06 2.05
CA LEU A 54 11.09 -9.61 1.62
C LEU A 54 11.86 -10.66 0.80
N ILE A 55 11.58 -11.95 1.03
CA ILE A 55 12.32 -13.07 0.44
C ILE A 55 11.52 -13.84 -0.63
N MET A 56 10.25 -13.48 -0.86
CA MET A 56 9.44 -14.03 -1.95
C MET A 56 10.06 -13.80 -3.33
N ASP A 57 9.80 -14.72 -4.27
CA ASP A 57 10.01 -14.50 -5.70
C ASP A 57 8.75 -13.90 -6.35
N ASN A 58 8.83 -12.65 -6.78
CA ASN A 58 7.73 -11.96 -7.49
C ASN A 58 7.26 -12.71 -8.75
N LYS A 59 8.13 -13.48 -9.41
CA LYS A 59 7.77 -14.24 -10.62
C LYS A 59 6.75 -15.35 -10.33
N LEU A 60 6.68 -15.80 -9.08
CA LEU A 60 5.75 -16.84 -8.61
C LEU A 60 4.44 -16.26 -8.06
N LEU A 61 4.31 -14.93 -7.96
CA LEU A 61 3.07 -14.29 -7.53
C LEU A 61 2.03 -14.30 -8.66
N SER A 62 1.16 -15.31 -8.65
CA SER A 62 -0.07 -15.35 -9.44
C SER A 62 -1.20 -14.59 -8.76
N GLN A 63 -2.26 -14.24 -9.50
CA GLN A 63 -3.46 -13.65 -8.92
C GLN A 63 -4.05 -14.55 -7.82
N ASP A 64 -4.08 -15.87 -8.02
CA ASP A 64 -4.60 -16.81 -7.02
C ASP A 64 -3.76 -16.83 -5.75
N LEU A 65 -2.42 -16.78 -5.87
CA LEU A 65 -1.56 -16.69 -4.70
C LEU A 65 -1.78 -15.36 -3.98
N ILE A 66 -1.85 -14.25 -4.70
CA ILE A 66 -2.11 -12.93 -4.11
C ILE A 66 -3.49 -12.89 -3.44
N ASN A 67 -4.51 -13.53 -4.01
CA ASN A 67 -5.84 -13.66 -3.39
C ASN A 67 -5.75 -14.42 -2.06
N LYS A 68 -4.96 -15.51 -2.01
CA LYS A 68 -4.72 -16.26 -0.76
C LYS A 68 -4.00 -15.40 0.28
N LEU A 69 -2.89 -14.75 -0.10
CA LEU A 69 -2.16 -13.84 0.80
C LEU A 69 -3.07 -12.71 1.31
N SER A 70 -3.87 -12.10 0.42
CA SER A 70 -4.83 -11.05 0.78
C SER A 70 -5.94 -11.54 1.70
N LYS A 71 -6.34 -12.81 1.61
CA LYS A 71 -7.31 -13.43 2.52
C LYS A 71 -6.67 -13.68 3.89
N ASP A 72 -5.46 -14.25 3.91
CA ASP A 72 -4.70 -14.50 5.14
C ASP A 72 -4.41 -13.20 5.91
N MET A 73 -4.17 -12.09 5.20
CA MET A 73 -4.00 -10.76 5.81
C MET A 73 -5.25 -10.32 6.58
N GLN A 74 -6.45 -10.82 6.27
CA GLN A 74 -7.68 -10.46 6.99
C GLN A 74 -7.71 -10.98 8.43
N ASP A 75 -6.83 -11.92 8.78
CA ASP A 75 -6.66 -12.41 10.16
C ASP A 75 -5.99 -11.35 11.07
N HIS A 76 -5.47 -10.27 10.50
CA HIS A 76 -4.80 -9.19 11.22
C HIS A 76 -5.71 -7.96 11.45
N PRO A 77 -5.42 -7.15 12.47
CA PRO A 77 -5.99 -5.80 12.62
C PRO A 77 -5.77 -4.92 11.39
N LEU A 78 -6.60 -3.89 11.22
CA LEU A 78 -6.62 -3.02 10.04
C LEU A 78 -5.23 -2.45 9.69
N ASP A 79 -4.51 -1.92 10.68
CA ASP A 79 -3.20 -1.31 10.46
C ASP A 79 -2.15 -2.34 10.01
N GLU A 80 -2.20 -3.55 10.57
CA GLU A 80 -1.29 -4.64 10.24
C GLU A 80 -1.54 -5.20 8.84
N ARG A 81 -2.81 -5.40 8.45
CA ARG A 81 -3.13 -5.84 7.08
C ARG A 81 -2.79 -4.77 6.04
N ASN A 82 -3.00 -3.50 6.36
CA ASN A 82 -2.56 -2.39 5.52
C ASN A 82 -1.03 -2.38 5.38
N GLN A 83 -0.31 -2.55 6.48
CA GLN A 83 1.15 -2.64 6.49
C GLN A 83 1.64 -3.81 5.63
N LEU A 84 1.06 -5.01 5.79
CA LEU A 84 1.42 -6.20 5.01
C LEU A 84 1.18 -5.97 3.51
N MET A 85 0.03 -5.42 3.14
CA MET A 85 -0.32 -5.18 1.74
C MET A 85 0.56 -4.10 1.09
N ASP A 86 0.80 -2.99 1.79
CA ASP A 86 1.68 -1.91 1.33
C ASP A 86 3.14 -2.41 1.22
N TRP A 87 3.57 -3.27 2.15
CA TRP A 87 4.89 -3.92 2.11
C TRP A 87 5.02 -4.91 0.96
N LEU A 88 3.98 -5.70 0.68
CA LEU A 88 3.92 -6.61 -0.48
C LEU A 88 3.99 -5.82 -1.79
N MET A 89 3.26 -4.71 -1.88
CA MET A 89 3.31 -3.83 -3.05
C MET A 89 4.71 -3.29 -3.29
N ALA A 90 5.33 -2.70 -2.26
CA ALA A 90 6.61 -2.02 -2.38
C ALA A 90 7.78 -2.98 -2.67
N ASN A 91 7.78 -4.17 -2.09
CA ASN A 91 8.89 -5.11 -2.20
C ASN A 91 8.71 -6.14 -3.33
N GLN A 92 7.48 -6.46 -3.73
CA GLN A 92 7.21 -7.53 -4.70
C GLN A 92 6.39 -7.04 -5.90
N LEU A 93 5.17 -6.52 -5.69
CA LEU A 93 4.25 -6.28 -6.80
C LEU A 93 4.72 -5.17 -7.75
N SER A 94 5.38 -4.14 -7.22
CA SER A 94 5.88 -3.04 -8.06
C SER A 94 7.23 -3.34 -8.72
N LYS A 95 7.73 -4.59 -8.67
CA LYS A 95 9.05 -4.98 -9.18
C LYS A 95 9.02 -5.75 -10.49
N ASP A 96 7.85 -6.22 -10.92
CA ASP A 96 7.67 -6.98 -12.16
C ASP A 96 6.48 -6.45 -12.97
N LYS A 97 6.60 -6.47 -14.31
CA LYS A 97 5.57 -5.96 -15.21
C LYS A 97 4.26 -6.73 -15.06
N LYS A 98 4.31 -8.05 -14.90
CA LYS A 98 3.12 -8.90 -14.76
C LYS A 98 2.34 -8.52 -13.50
N THR A 99 3.04 -8.34 -12.37
CA THR A 99 2.39 -7.97 -11.11
C THR A 99 1.89 -6.53 -11.11
N VAL A 100 2.55 -5.61 -11.84
CA VAL A 100 2.02 -4.26 -12.10
C VAL A 100 0.71 -4.33 -12.88
N THR A 101 0.63 -5.12 -13.95
CA THR A 101 -0.61 -5.30 -14.71
C THR A 101 -1.73 -5.88 -13.84
N LEU A 102 -1.42 -6.79 -12.90
CA LEU A 102 -2.42 -7.25 -11.93
C LEU A 102 -2.92 -6.10 -11.04
N MET A 103 -2.02 -5.32 -10.43
CA MET A 103 -2.41 -4.17 -9.60
C MET A 103 -3.31 -3.19 -10.35
N GLU A 104 -3.05 -2.93 -11.63
CA GLU A 104 -3.85 -2.03 -12.46
C GLU A 104 -5.26 -2.55 -12.75
N SER A 105 -5.49 -3.86 -12.67
CA SER A 105 -6.81 -4.48 -12.86
C SER A 105 -7.70 -4.46 -11.60
N TRP A 106 -7.14 -4.11 -10.44
CA TRP A 106 -7.80 -4.27 -9.14
C TRP A 106 -8.75 -3.15 -8.72
N ARG A 107 -9.01 -2.15 -9.57
CA ARG A 107 -9.89 -1.01 -9.23
C ARG A 107 -11.22 -1.46 -8.63
N ASN A 108 -11.84 -2.50 -9.20
CA ASN A 108 -13.13 -3.05 -8.78
C ASN A 108 -12.98 -4.45 -8.16
N SER A 109 -11.82 -4.78 -7.59
CA SER A 109 -11.60 -6.08 -6.95
C SER A 109 -12.58 -6.28 -5.78
N PRO A 110 -13.09 -7.50 -5.54
CA PRO A 110 -13.85 -7.79 -4.32
C PRO A 110 -13.02 -7.62 -3.04
N SER A 111 -11.69 -7.70 -3.12
CA SER A 111 -10.79 -7.46 -1.98
C SER A 111 -10.53 -5.96 -1.80
N SER A 112 -10.88 -5.42 -0.62
CA SER A 112 -10.59 -4.04 -0.25
C SER A 112 -9.08 -3.74 -0.28
N LEU A 113 -8.24 -4.67 0.18
CA LEU A 113 -6.78 -4.54 0.12
C LEU A 113 -6.28 -4.38 -1.32
N GLN A 114 -6.85 -5.12 -2.27
CA GLN A 114 -6.47 -4.97 -3.68
C GLN A 114 -6.92 -3.63 -4.27
N ARG A 115 -8.14 -3.18 -3.95
CA ARG A 115 -8.61 -1.84 -4.33
C ARG A 115 -7.73 -0.74 -3.73
N ARG A 116 -7.35 -0.85 -2.45
CA ARG A 116 -6.38 0.03 -1.79
C ARG A 116 -5.08 0.12 -2.60
N ILE A 117 -4.52 -1.02 -2.99
CA ILE A 117 -3.26 -1.03 -3.76
C ILE A 117 -3.40 -0.44 -5.15
N PHE A 118 -4.54 -0.64 -5.83
CA PHE A 118 -4.81 0.04 -7.09
C PHE A 118 -4.69 1.57 -6.90
N TRP A 119 -5.42 2.13 -5.94
CA TRP A 119 -5.41 3.57 -5.67
C TRP A 119 -4.05 4.07 -5.19
N TYR A 120 -3.42 3.38 -4.23
CA TYR A 120 -2.11 3.76 -3.72
C TYR A 120 -1.03 3.73 -4.81
N TYR A 121 -1.11 2.78 -5.75
CA TYR A 121 -0.24 2.76 -6.93
C TYR A 121 -0.49 3.96 -7.85
N GLN A 122 -1.75 4.33 -8.12
CA GLN A 122 -2.08 5.53 -8.90
C GLN A 122 -1.51 6.81 -8.26
N ALA A 123 -1.59 6.92 -6.93
CA ALA A 123 -0.99 8.03 -6.18
C ALA A 123 0.54 8.05 -6.34
N ARG A 124 1.20 6.89 -6.21
CA ARG A 124 2.66 6.78 -6.34
C ARG A 124 3.17 7.19 -7.73
N LEU A 125 2.43 6.88 -8.80
CA LEU A 125 2.76 7.31 -10.16
C LEU A 125 2.82 8.84 -10.31
N ARG A 126 2.11 9.58 -9.45
CA ARG A 126 2.04 11.05 -9.45
C ARG A 126 2.99 11.67 -8.43
N TRP A 127 3.06 11.07 -7.24
CA TRP A 127 3.91 11.52 -6.14
C TRP A 127 5.39 11.65 -6.54
N LEU A 128 5.89 10.73 -7.36
CA LEU A 128 7.29 10.74 -7.81
C LEU A 128 7.61 11.85 -8.82
N GLY A 129 6.66 12.75 -9.13
CA GLY A 129 6.87 13.90 -10.02
C GLY A 129 7.12 13.53 -11.48
N GLN A 130 6.84 12.28 -11.86
CA GLN A 130 6.92 11.82 -13.25
C GLN A 130 5.62 12.13 -14.00
N THR A 131 5.67 12.16 -15.33
CA THR A 131 4.46 12.32 -16.15
C THR A 131 3.49 11.18 -15.86
N PRO A 132 2.33 11.45 -15.25
CA PRO A 132 1.39 10.39 -14.90
C PRO A 132 0.64 9.90 -16.15
N PRO A 133 0.01 8.71 -16.09
CA PRO A 133 -0.89 8.27 -17.14
C PRO A 133 -2.04 9.26 -17.36
N PRO A 134 -2.59 9.37 -18.57
CA PRO A 134 -3.66 10.33 -18.90
C PRO A 134 -5.03 9.86 -18.40
N ASN A 135 -5.13 9.39 -17.15
CA ASN A 135 -6.35 8.86 -16.53
C ASN A 135 -6.87 9.72 -15.36
N THR A 136 -6.30 10.90 -15.12
CA THR A 136 -6.67 11.78 -13.99
C THR A 136 -8.17 12.13 -13.97
N GLU A 137 -8.76 12.47 -15.12
CA GLU A 137 -10.19 12.81 -15.21
C GLU A 137 -11.09 11.65 -14.78
N GLU A 138 -10.75 10.43 -15.20
CA GLU A 138 -11.47 9.22 -14.85
C GLU A 138 -11.35 8.93 -13.35
N LEU A 139 -10.13 9.00 -12.79
CA LEU A 139 -9.87 8.76 -11.37
C LEU A 139 -10.65 9.73 -10.48
N LEU A 140 -10.61 11.05 -10.78
CA LEU A 140 -11.33 12.04 -9.98
C LEU A 140 -12.84 11.84 -10.06
N SER A 141 -13.36 11.50 -11.24
CA SER A 141 -14.80 11.22 -11.42
C SER A 141 -15.24 9.97 -10.66
N THR A 142 -14.38 8.97 -10.51
CA THR A 142 -14.63 7.80 -9.66
C THR A 142 -14.57 8.18 -8.18
N ILE A 143 -13.56 8.94 -7.76
CA ILE A 143 -13.39 9.41 -6.37
C ILE A 143 -14.64 10.16 -5.91
N GLU A 144 -15.09 11.15 -6.68
CA GLU A 144 -16.27 11.96 -6.36
C GLU A 144 -17.56 11.16 -6.16
N LYS A 145 -17.67 10.00 -6.82
CA LYS A 145 -18.86 9.14 -6.77
C LYS A 145 -18.81 8.10 -5.66
N GLN A 146 -17.62 7.64 -5.28
CA GLN A 146 -17.46 6.39 -4.53
C GLN A 146 -16.76 6.55 -3.18
N ILE A 147 -15.92 7.59 -2.99
CA ILE A 147 -15.01 7.66 -1.84
C ILE A 147 -15.72 7.59 -0.48
N GLU A 148 -16.90 8.19 -0.34
CA GLU A 148 -17.67 8.19 0.92
C GLU A 148 -18.30 6.83 1.25
N ASN A 149 -18.41 5.93 0.27
CA ASN A 149 -19.04 4.61 0.41
C ASN A 149 -18.04 3.45 0.34
N GLU A 150 -16.74 3.75 0.33
CA GLU A 150 -15.68 2.74 0.28
C GLU A 150 -15.20 2.33 1.68
N GLU A 151 -14.54 1.17 1.74
CA GLU A 151 -13.92 0.70 2.98
C GLU A 151 -12.81 1.68 3.43
N PRO A 152 -12.58 1.85 4.75
CA PRO A 152 -11.66 2.87 5.27
C PRO A 152 -10.27 2.85 4.63
N GLU A 153 -9.71 1.66 4.41
CA GLU A 153 -8.40 1.51 3.80
C GLU A 153 -8.35 1.90 2.31
N VAL A 154 -9.47 1.76 1.59
CA VAL A 154 -9.62 2.18 0.19
C VAL A 154 -9.89 3.67 0.12
N GLN A 155 -10.77 4.17 0.98
CA GLN A 155 -11.10 5.59 1.14
C GLN A 155 -9.84 6.42 1.36
N TRP A 156 -8.94 5.98 2.26
CA TRP A 156 -7.65 6.64 2.47
C TRP A 156 -6.80 6.68 1.21
N ALA A 157 -6.69 5.56 0.48
CA ALA A 157 -5.89 5.50 -0.74
C ALA A 157 -6.47 6.35 -1.88
N MET A 158 -7.80 6.43 -1.99
CA MET A 158 -8.50 7.33 -2.91
C MET A 158 -8.23 8.80 -2.56
N ASN A 159 -8.34 9.15 -1.28
CA ASN A 159 -8.02 10.49 -0.78
C ASN A 159 -6.54 10.84 -1.08
N PHE A 160 -5.62 9.96 -0.74
CA PHE A 160 -4.19 10.12 -1.02
C PHE A 160 -3.91 10.30 -2.52
N THR A 161 -4.66 9.60 -3.39
CA THR A 161 -4.59 9.79 -4.85
C THR A 161 -5.02 11.18 -5.27
N ALA A 162 -6.17 11.67 -4.78
CA ALA A 162 -6.64 13.04 -5.04
C ALA A 162 -5.64 14.09 -4.53
N GLY A 163 -5.02 13.85 -3.38
CA GLY A 163 -3.98 14.72 -2.81
C GLY A 163 -2.81 14.90 -3.76
N TRP A 164 -2.21 13.81 -4.24
CA TRP A 164 -1.07 13.90 -5.17
C TRP A 164 -1.44 14.41 -6.56
N ILE A 165 -2.68 14.17 -7.03
CA ILE A 165 -3.20 14.85 -8.22
C ILE A 165 -3.20 16.36 -7.97
N GLY A 166 -3.81 16.84 -6.89
CA GLY A 166 -3.91 18.27 -6.60
C GLY A 166 -2.57 18.98 -6.37
N VAL A 167 -1.58 18.27 -5.83
CA VAL A 167 -0.22 18.81 -5.61
C VAL A 167 0.47 19.12 -6.93
N PHE A 168 0.50 18.16 -7.86
CA PHE A 168 1.30 18.24 -9.09
C PHE A 168 0.51 18.72 -10.32
N ASP A 169 -0.78 18.45 -10.39
CA ASP A 169 -1.64 18.82 -11.51
C ASP A 169 -2.44 20.09 -11.19
N LYS A 170 -1.84 21.25 -11.51
CA LYS A 170 -2.44 22.56 -11.23
C LYS A 170 -3.82 22.74 -11.88
N LYS A 171 -4.09 22.08 -13.01
CA LYS A 171 -5.39 22.16 -13.70
C LYS A 171 -6.49 21.54 -12.85
N HIS A 172 -6.20 20.45 -12.13
CA HIS A 172 -7.18 19.71 -11.33
C HIS A 172 -7.13 20.04 -9.83
N ARG A 173 -6.22 20.91 -9.39
CA ARG A 173 -6.03 21.28 -7.99
C ARG A 173 -7.31 21.75 -7.31
N ILE A 174 -8.02 22.70 -7.92
CA ILE A 174 -9.29 23.23 -7.36
C ILE A 174 -10.32 22.13 -7.19
N ARG A 175 -10.41 21.20 -8.16
CA ARG A 175 -11.32 20.04 -8.08
C ARG A 175 -10.96 19.12 -6.90
N CYS A 176 -9.68 18.84 -6.68
CA CYS A 176 -9.23 18.01 -5.57
C CYS A 176 -9.49 18.67 -4.20
N ILE A 177 -9.30 19.99 -4.09
CA ILE A 177 -9.67 20.76 -2.91
C ILE A 177 -11.18 20.64 -2.65
N GLY A 178 -12.00 20.85 -3.68
CA GLY A 178 -13.46 20.75 -3.58
C GLY A 178 -13.95 19.36 -3.17
N ILE A 179 -13.27 18.28 -3.58
CA ILE A 179 -13.54 16.93 -3.08
C ILE A 179 -13.37 16.88 -1.56
N GLY A 180 -12.24 17.36 -1.03
CA GLY A 180 -12.01 17.33 0.42
C GLY A 180 -12.94 18.24 1.21
N GLU A 181 -13.27 19.42 0.69
CA GLU A 181 -14.24 20.31 1.31
C GLU A 181 -15.64 19.68 1.39
N LYS A 182 -16.06 18.99 0.32
CA LYS A 182 -17.35 18.31 0.25
C LYS A 182 -17.43 17.12 1.20
N THR A 183 -16.41 16.25 1.20
CA THR A 183 -16.45 15.00 1.99
C THR A 183 -16.09 15.22 3.46
N GLY A 184 -15.28 16.24 3.78
CA GLY A 184 -14.80 16.50 5.14
C GLY A 184 -13.88 15.42 5.70
N LEU A 185 -13.44 14.46 4.89
CA LEU A 185 -12.61 13.33 5.32
C LEU A 185 -11.29 13.82 5.93
N TYR A 186 -10.92 13.23 7.07
CA TYR A 186 -9.68 13.50 7.83
C TYR A 186 -9.55 14.94 8.34
N LYS A 187 -10.61 15.76 8.28
CA LYS A 187 -10.58 17.14 8.76
C LYS A 187 -10.40 17.19 10.27
N GLY A 188 -9.36 17.91 10.71
CA GLY A 188 -9.05 18.09 12.14
C GLY A 188 -8.34 16.90 12.79
N GLU A 189 -7.94 15.88 12.03
CA GLU A 189 -7.12 14.80 12.57
C GLU A 189 -5.74 15.30 12.99
N MET A 190 -5.31 14.90 14.19
CA MET A 190 -4.00 15.26 14.69
C MET A 190 -2.92 14.41 14.04
N VAL A 191 -1.95 15.07 13.41
CA VAL A 191 -0.74 14.41 12.89
C VAL A 191 0.47 14.74 13.74
N SER A 192 1.41 13.80 13.80
CA SER A 192 2.69 14.00 14.47
C SER A 192 3.48 15.16 13.84
N LYS A 193 4.34 15.80 14.63
CA LYS A 193 5.17 16.92 14.17
C LYS A 193 5.99 16.53 12.94
N GLY A 194 5.81 17.28 11.85
CA GLY A 194 6.51 17.07 10.58
C GLY A 194 5.76 16.22 9.56
N CYS A 195 4.67 15.55 9.96
CA CYS A 195 3.75 14.89 9.05
C CYS A 195 2.77 15.89 8.42
N THR A 196 2.19 15.52 7.28
CA THR A 196 1.14 16.29 6.61
C THR A 196 -0.20 15.66 6.92
N PRO A 197 -1.24 16.45 7.28
CA PRO A 197 -2.60 15.96 7.48
C PRO A 197 -3.19 15.41 6.17
N ASP A 198 -4.09 14.43 6.27
CA ASP A 198 -4.74 13.83 5.10
C ASP A 198 -5.94 14.64 4.58
N TYR A 199 -6.37 15.69 5.27
CA TYR A 199 -7.42 16.59 4.78
C TYR A 199 -6.97 17.29 3.49
N LEU A 200 -7.61 17.00 2.36
CA LEU A 200 -7.11 17.38 1.02
C LEU A 200 -6.72 18.86 0.89
N PRO A 201 -7.52 19.84 1.35
CA PRO A 201 -7.12 21.25 1.25
C PRO A 201 -5.79 21.55 1.96
N GLU A 202 -5.60 21.03 3.16
CA GLU A 202 -4.36 21.21 3.93
C GLU A 202 -3.21 20.39 3.35
N PHE A 203 -3.47 19.13 2.99
CA PHE A 203 -2.50 18.24 2.35
C PHE A 203 -1.89 18.89 1.10
N ILE A 204 -2.76 19.33 0.19
CA ILE A 204 -2.36 19.92 -1.09
C ILE A 204 -1.57 21.20 -0.85
N ALA A 205 -2.04 22.09 0.03
CA ALA A 205 -1.35 23.34 0.34
C ALA A 205 0.06 23.08 0.91
N ILE A 206 0.17 22.18 1.89
CA ILE A 206 1.45 21.88 2.56
C ILE A 206 2.43 21.18 1.61
N GLU A 207 2.00 20.15 0.88
CA GLU A 207 2.90 19.37 0.00
C GLU A 207 3.30 20.15 -1.26
N SER A 208 2.43 21.02 -1.79
CA SER A 208 2.81 21.96 -2.85
C SER A 208 3.85 22.98 -2.36
N ASN A 209 3.67 23.54 -1.17
CA ASN A 209 4.63 24.47 -0.57
C ASN A 209 6.01 23.82 -0.34
N LYS A 210 6.05 22.59 0.21
CA LYS A 210 7.30 21.83 0.38
C LYS A 210 8.07 21.59 -0.93
N ARG A 211 7.40 21.67 -2.08
CA ARG A 211 7.96 21.43 -3.42
C ARG A 211 8.08 22.69 -4.28
N ASN A 212 7.72 23.86 -3.76
CA ASN A 212 7.68 25.12 -4.50
C ASN A 212 6.79 25.08 -5.76
N LEU A 213 5.57 24.52 -5.65
CA LEU A 213 4.62 24.32 -6.77
C LEU A 213 3.38 25.22 -6.74
#